data_AF-A0A151UA34-F1
#
_entry.id   AF-A0A151UA34-F1
#
_cell.length_a   1.000
_cell.length_b   1.000
_cell.length_c   1.000
_cell.angle_alpha   90.00
_cell.angle_beta   90.00
_cell.angle_gamma   90.00
#
_symmetry.space_group_name_H-M   'P 1'
#
loop_
_entity.id
_entity.type
_entity.pdbx_description
1 polymer ?
#
loop_
_entity_poly.entity_id
_entity_poly.type
_entity_poly.pdbx_seq_one_letter_code
_entity_poly.pdbx_strand_id
1 'polypeptide(L)' 'MRIFIEAIDIAVWDAIENGPYIPMTKDDDGKREKHWSEWRDDERKRAQYDYRVKNIITFALSVDEFFRIQQCKSAK' A
#
# COMPACT_ATOMS: atom_id res chain seq x y z
N MET A 1 -4.65 -14.17 7.05
CA MET A 1 -3.54 -13.70 6.19
C MET A 1 -2.40 -13.02 6.96
N ARG A 2 -2.65 -12.38 8.12
CA ARG A 2 -1.62 -11.70 8.92
C ARG A 2 -0.29 -12.46 9.07
N ILE A 3 -0.32 -13.66 9.69
CA ILE A 3 0.88 -14.47 9.95
C ILE A 3 1.67 -14.76 8.67
N PHE A 4 0.98 -15.02 7.56
CA PHE A 4 1.61 -15.30 6.26
C PHE A 4 2.28 -14.05 5.67
N ILE A 5 1.62 -12.88 5.74
CA ILE A 5 2.16 -11.62 5.23
C ILE A 5 3.33 -11.14 6.10
N GLU A 6 3.22 -11.23 7.42
CA GLU A 6 4.31 -10.90 8.36
C GLU A 6 5.54 -11.78 8.15
N ALA A 7 5.35 -13.06 7.81
CA ALA A 7 6.44 -13.97 7.47
C ALA A 7 7.11 -13.64 6.12
N ILE A 8 6.40 -13.01 5.19
CA ILE A 8 6.97 -12.52 3.93
C ILE A 8 7.76 -11.23 4.18
N ASP A 9 7.11 -10.23 4.79
CA ASP A 9 7.70 -8.93 5.07
C ASP A 9 6.83 -8.17 6.09
N ILE A 10 7.37 -7.90 7.28
CA ILE A 10 6.65 -7.16 8.33
C ILE A 10 6.31 -5.73 7.90
N ALA A 11 7.08 -5.11 7.00
CA ALA A 11 6.79 -3.77 6.49
C ALA A 11 5.60 -3.76 5.52
N VAL A 12 5.31 -4.89 4.87
CA VAL A 12 4.11 -5.07 4.05
C VAL A 12 2.87 -5.18 4.94
N TRP A 13 2.97 -5.83 6.11
CA TRP A 13 1.89 -5.83 7.10
C TRP A 13 1.64 -4.42 7.68
N ASP A 14 2.71 -3.69 8.01
CA ASP A 14 2.62 -2.30 8.49
C ASP A 14 1.89 -1.37 7.49
N ALA A 15 2.11 -1.56 6.19
CA ALA A 15 1.42 -0.81 5.14
C ALA A 15 -0.09 -1.16 5.05
N ILE A 16 -0.50 -2.38 5.41
CA ILE A 16 -1.92 -2.75 5.47
C ILE A 16 -2.60 -2.08 6.66
N GLU A 17 -1.96 -2.08 7.83
CA GLU A 17 -2.55 -1.50 9.05
C GLU A 17 -2.64 0.02 9.00
N ASN A 18 -1.62 0.69 8.46
CA ASN A 18 -1.55 2.15 8.43
C ASN A 18 -2.11 2.77 7.14
N GLY A 19 -2.40 1.94 6.13
CA GLY A 19 -2.81 2.38 4.81
C GLY A 19 -1.65 2.86 3.92
N PRO A 20 -1.95 3.26 2.67
CA PRO A 20 -0.95 3.56 1.67
C PRO A 20 -0.06 4.73 2.07
N TYR A 21 1.24 4.60 1.80
CA TYR A 21 2.20 5.65 2.08
C TYR A 21 2.20 6.71 0.98
N ILE A 22 1.81 7.93 1.32
CA ILE A 22 1.80 9.08 0.41
C ILE A 22 2.88 10.07 0.86
N PRO A 23 3.97 10.25 0.09
CA PRO A 23 5.01 11.23 0.40
C PRO A 23 4.46 12.65 0.33
N MET A 24 4.58 13.37 1.44
CA MET A 24 4.16 14.77 1.55
C MET A 24 5.37 15.69 1.66
N THR A 25 5.29 16.85 1.03
CA THR A 25 6.19 17.97 1.25
C THR A 25 5.49 19.03 2.10
N LYS A 26 6.25 19.72 2.94
CA LYS A 26 5.78 20.91 3.64
C LYS A 26 6.32 22.13 2.91
N ASP A 27 5.41 22.92 2.36
CA ASP A 27 5.68 24.22 1.78
C ASP A 27 4.96 25.31 2.58
N ASP A 28 5.14 26.57 2.20
CA ASP A 28 4.55 27.72 2.89
C ASP A 28 3.01 27.69 2.89
N ASP A 29 2.40 27.08 1.86
CA ASP A 29 0.95 26.88 1.73
C ASP A 29 0.42 25.65 2.49
N GLY A 30 1.29 24.91 3.19
CA GLY A 30 0.92 23.75 4.00
C GLY A 30 1.52 22.43 3.52
N LYS A 31 0.77 21.33 3.68
CA LYS A 31 1.23 19.99 3.23
C LYS A 31 0.65 19.69 1.84
N ARG A 32 1.52 19.42 0.87
CA ARG A 32 1.11 18.92 -0.46
C ARG A 32 1.72 17.56 -0.75
N GLU A 33 1.03 16.77 -1.57
CA GLU A 33 1.57 15.53 -2.10
C GLU A 33 2.76 15.82 -3.04
N LYS A 34 3.83 15.05 -2.90
CA LYS A 34 4.98 15.15 -3.78
C LYS A 34 4.68 14.48 -5.11
N HIS A 35 5.10 15.10 -6.22
CA HIS A 35 5.13 14.43 -7.51
C HIS A 35 6.17 13.29 -7.48
N TRP A 36 5.93 12.18 -8.18
CA TRP A 36 6.79 10.97 -8.12
C TRP A 36 8.26 11.21 -8.46
N SER A 37 8.55 12.25 -9.27
CA SER A 37 9.91 12.66 -9.60
C SER A 37 10.67 13.26 -8.41
N GLU A 38 9.96 13.81 -7.43
CA GLU A 38 10.51 14.44 -6.21
C GLU A 38 10.72 13.43 -5.07
N TRP A 39 10.26 12.18 -5.26
CA TRP A 39 10.36 11.17 -4.21
C TRP A 39 11.81 10.75 -4.01
N ARG A 40 12.21 10.74 -2.73
CA ARG A 40 13.49 10.16 -2.30
C ARG A 40 13.44 8.64 -2.37
N ASP A 41 14.60 7.98 -2.34
CA ASP A 41 14.68 6.53 -2.47
C ASP A 41 14.04 5.78 -1.30
N ASP A 42 14.09 6.33 -0.08
CA ASP A 42 13.38 5.81 1.08
C ASP A 42 11.85 5.92 0.93
N GLU A 43 11.38 7.05 0.38
CA GLU A 43 9.97 7.28 0.11
C GLU A 43 9.44 6.32 -0.96
N ARG A 44 10.22 6.13 -2.04
CA ARG A 44 9.93 5.13 -3.09
C ARG A 44 9.91 3.72 -2.52
N LYS A 45 10.89 3.35 -1.69
CA LYS A 45 10.95 2.03 -1.06
C LYS A 45 9.74 1.77 -0.16
N ARG A 46 9.26 2.79 0.56
CA ARG A 46 8.08 2.66 1.41
C ARG A 46 6.80 2.51 0.60
N ALA A 47 6.64 3.31 -0.46
CA ALA A 47 5.51 3.17 -1.38
C ALA A 47 5.51 1.82 -2.12
N GLN A 48 6.68 1.19 -2.33
CA GLN A 48 6.76 -0.16 -2.90
C GLN A 48 6.03 -1.22 -2.07
N TYR A 49 5.93 -1.04 -0.75
CA TYR A 49 5.19 -1.98 0.10
C TYR A 49 3.70 -2.02 -0.28
N ASP A 50 3.10 -0.90 -0.65
CA ASP A 50 1.69 -0.85 -1.10
C ASP A 50 1.46 -1.70 -2.35
N TYR A 51 2.41 -1.67 -3.30
CA TYR A 51 2.34 -2.50 -4.50
C TYR A 51 2.55 -3.99 -4.18
N ARG A 52 3.45 -4.31 -3.24
CA ARG A 52 3.65 -5.69 -2.76
C ARG A 52 2.41 -6.23 -2.06
N VAL A 53 1.77 -5.43 -1.21
CA VAL A 53 0.49 -5.76 -0.57
C VAL A 53 -0.54 -6.15 -1.62
N LYS A 54 -0.76 -5.27 -2.63
CA LYS A 54 -1.71 -5.53 -3.71
C LYS A 54 -1.39 -6.82 -4.44
N ASN A 55 -0.11 -7.05 -4.77
CA ASN A 55 0.32 -8.26 -5.46
C ASN A 55 0.04 -9.52 -4.64
N ILE A 56 0.45 -9.54 -3.36
CA ILE A 56 0.23 -10.68 -2.46
C ILE A 56 -1.26 -10.97 -2.29
N ILE A 57 -2.08 -9.95 -2.07
CA ILE A 57 -3.53 -10.12 -1.93
C ILE A 57 -4.15 -10.65 -3.22
N THR A 58 -3.78 -10.10 -4.38
CA THR A 58 -4.30 -10.57 -5.68
C THR A 58 -3.91 -12.02 -5.98
N PHE A 59 -2.70 -12.45 -5.61
CA PHE A 59 -2.28 -13.85 -5.79
C PHE A 59 -2.82 -14.80 -4.70
N ALA A 60 -3.06 -14.32 -3.49
CA ALA A 60 -3.60 -15.13 -2.39
C ALA A 60 -5.10 -15.36 -2.52
N LEU A 61 -5.82 -14.46 -3.20
CA LEU A 61 -7.23 -14.60 -3.52
C LEU A 61 -7.37 -15.33 -4.85
N SER A 62 -8.33 -16.26 -4.94
CA SER A 62 -8.79 -16.69 -6.26
C SER A 62 -9.34 -15.49 -7.05
N VAL A 63 -9.33 -15.57 -8.38
CA VAL A 63 -9.83 -14.48 -9.24
C VAL A 63 -11.27 -14.11 -8.86
N ASP A 64 -12.11 -15.09 -8.55
CA ASP A 64 -13.49 -14.89 -8.08
C ASP A 64 -13.57 -14.16 -6.73
N GLU A 65 -12.70 -14.51 -5.77
CA GLU A 65 -12.66 -13.85 -4.46
C GLU A 65 -12.17 -12.40 -4.57
N PHE A 66 -11.19 -12.14 -5.43
CA PHE A 66 -10.70 -10.79 -5.70
C PHE A 66 -11.80 -9.89 -6.26
N PHE A 67 -12.54 -10.35 -7.29
CA PHE A 67 -13.66 -9.57 -7.85
C PHE A 67 -14.76 -9.33 -6.82
N ARG A 68 -15.09 -10.33 -5.99
CA ARG A 68 -16.11 -10.19 -4.95
C ARG A 68 -15.73 -9.12 -3.92
N ILE A 69 -14.47 -9.06 -3.51
CA ILE A 69 -13.97 -8.04 -2.58
C ILE A 69 -13.91 -6.67 -3.25
N GLN A 70 -13.42 -6.59 -4.49
CA GLN A 70 -13.31 -5.32 -5.24
C GLN A 70 -14.67 -4.65 -5.51
N GLN A 71 -15.73 -5.44 -5.68
CA GLN A 71 -17.10 -4.94 -5.83
C GLN A 71 -17.77 -4.60 -4.50
N CYS A 72 -17.17 -4.98 -3.36
CA CYS A 72 -17.73 -4.75 -2.05
C CYS A 72 -17.63 -3.27 -1.68
N LYS A 73 -18.78 -2.59 -1.53
CA LYS A 73 -18.82 -1.14 -1.24
C LYS A 73 -18.19 -0.76 0.10
N SER A 74 -18.17 -1.68 1.06
CA SER A 74 -17.56 -1.48 2.38
C SER A 74 -16.06 -1.74 2.41
N ALA A 75 -15.51 -2.36 1.34
CA ALA A 75 -14.09 -2.63 1.20
C ALA A 75 -13.39 -1.62 0.26
N LYS A 76 -14.16 -0.66 -0.28
CA LYS A 76 -13.66 0.45 -1.10
C LYS A 76 -13.16 1.60 -0.24
#